data_AF-A0A2X3BFW2-F1
#
_entry.id   AF-A0A2X3BFW2-F1
#
_cell.length_a   1.000
_cell.length_b   1.000
_cell.length_c   1.000
_cell.angle_alpha   90.00
_cell.angle_beta   90.00
_cell.angle_gamma   90.00
#
_symmetry.space_group_name_H-M   'P 1'
#
loop_
_entity.id
_entity.type
_entity.pdbx_description
1 polymer ?
#
loop_
_entity_poly.entity_id
_entity_poly.type
_entity_poly.pdbx_seq_one_letter_code
_entity_poly.pdbx_strand_id
1 'polypeptide(L)'
;MQSSKNKLIAIIQNIIQDTMNKQEHLTPTLNDIYDSFNELGLRIDRNGHNSSEILKMLKNKEYKKWDTFIIRLLQVYKSQLK
;
A
#
# COMPACT_ATOMS: atom_id res chain seq x y z
N MET A 1 20.35 -6.06 -14.29
CA MET A 1 20.39 -4.98 -13.29
C MET A 1 18.99 -4.79 -12.70
N GLN A 2 18.83 -4.95 -11.38
CA GLN A 2 17.55 -4.64 -10.73
C GLN A 2 17.35 -3.12 -10.76
N SER A 3 16.32 -2.63 -11.46
CA SER A 3 15.99 -1.21 -11.48
C SER A 3 15.71 -0.69 -10.06
N SER A 4 16.11 0.54 -9.73
CA SER A 4 15.83 1.18 -8.44
C SER A 4 14.33 1.16 -8.09
N LYS A 5 13.47 1.18 -9.11
CA LYS A 5 12.01 1.01 -8.97
C LYS A 5 11.65 -0.33 -8.31
N ASN A 6 12.23 -1.43 -8.76
CA ASN A 6 11.90 -2.76 -8.25
C ASN A 6 12.38 -2.93 -6.80
N LYS A 7 13.49 -2.27 -6.42
CA LYS A 7 13.96 -2.24 -5.03
C LYS A 7 12.96 -1.51 -4.13
N LEU A 8 12.44 -0.36 -4.58
CA LEU A 8 11.43 0.39 -3.83
C LEU A 8 10.14 -0.42 -3.65
N ILE A 9 9.66 -1.07 -4.73
CA ILE A 9 8.47 -1.92 -4.67
C ILE A 9 8.68 -3.06 -3.66
N ALA A 10 9.84 -3.72 -3.68
CA ALA A 10 10.15 -4.79 -2.73
C ALA A 10 10.17 -4.30 -1.28
N ILE A 11 10.74 -3.12 -1.01
CA ILE A 11 10.76 -2.52 0.35
C ILE A 11 9.32 -2.29 0.84
N ILE A 12 8.48 -1.65 0.03
CA ILE A 12 7.10 -1.35 0.41
C ILE A 12 6.29 -2.63 0.59
N GLN A 13 6.48 -3.61 -0.31
CA GLN A 13 5.84 -4.92 -0.20
C GLN A 13 6.18 -5.59 1.14
N ASN A 14 7.47 -5.65 1.50
CA ASN A 14 7.92 -6.29 2.73
C ASN A 14 7.28 -5.64 3.96
N ILE A 15 7.21 -4.30 4.01
CA ILE A 15 6.59 -3.57 5.12
C ILE A 15 5.08 -3.86 5.22
N ILE A 16 4.38 -3.93 4.08
CA ILE A 16 2.96 -4.32 4.08
C ILE A 16 2.80 -5.75 4.59
N GLN A 17 3.63 -6.68 4.15
CA GLN A 17 3.58 -8.06 4.61
C GLN A 17 3.92 -8.19 6.10
N ASP A 18 4.92 -7.45 6.60
CA ASP A 18 5.27 -7.44 8.01
C ASP A 18 4.14 -6.86 8.87
N THR A 19 3.48 -5.79 8.41
CA THR A 19 2.31 -5.22 9.08
C THR A 19 1.16 -6.22 9.14
N MET A 20 0.85 -6.89 8.02
CA MET A 20 -0.16 -7.95 7.97
C MET A 20 0.17 -9.09 8.93
N ASN A 21 1.42 -9.55 8.95
CA ASN A 21 1.86 -10.65 9.80
C ASN A 21 1.75 -10.29 11.29
N LYS A 22 2.12 -9.05 11.68
CA LYS A 22 1.97 -8.55 13.04
C LYS A 22 0.50 -8.52 13.50
N GLN A 23 -0.43 -8.31 12.58
CA GLN A 23 -1.88 -8.27 12.84
C GLN A 23 -2.59 -9.60 12.54
N GLU A 24 -1.85 -10.66 12.21
CA GLU A 24 -2.39 -11.99 11.87
C GLU A 24 -3.38 -11.98 10.68
N HIS A 25 -3.22 -11.02 9.76
CA HIS A 25 -4.07 -10.87 8.59
C HIS A 25 -3.58 -11.72 7.40
N LEU A 26 -4.47 -12.56 6.86
CA LEU A 26 -4.18 -13.39 5.68
C LEU A 26 -4.10 -12.58 4.36
N THR A 27 -4.75 -11.42 4.33
CA THR A 27 -4.79 -10.51 3.17
C THR A 27 -4.73 -9.08 3.66
N PRO A 28 -4.13 -8.15 2.90
CA PRO A 28 -4.02 -6.77 3.35
C PRO A 28 -5.40 -6.15 3.55
N THR A 29 -5.56 -5.48 4.68
CA THR A 29 -6.72 -4.67 5.04
C THR A 29 -6.45 -3.20 4.81
N LEU A 30 -7.49 -2.37 4.86
CA LEU A 30 -7.35 -0.93 4.77
C LEU A 30 -6.40 -0.37 5.85
N ASN A 31 -6.48 -0.91 7.07
CA ASN A 31 -5.64 -0.49 8.18
C ASN A 31 -4.18 -0.89 7.97
N ASP A 32 -3.92 -2.10 7.49
CA ASP A 32 -2.55 -2.54 7.17
C ASP A 32 -1.88 -1.57 6.19
N ILE A 33 -2.62 -1.12 5.16
CA ILE A 33 -2.09 -0.16 4.19
C ILE A 33 -1.75 1.17 4.87
N TYR A 34 -2.66 1.71 5.69
CA TYR A 34 -2.39 2.97 6.39
C TYR A 34 -1.22 2.87 7.35
N ASP A 35 -1.15 1.79 8.12
CA ASP A 35 -0.10 1.59 9.12
C ASP A 35 1.26 1.39 8.43
N SER A 36 1.31 0.61 7.35
CA SER A 36 2.52 0.43 6.53
C SER A 36 3.02 1.73 5.92
N PHE A 37 2.13 2.54 5.36
CA PHE A 37 2.49 3.83 4.76
C PHE A 37 2.90 4.86 5.82
N ASN A 38 2.33 4.78 7.03
CA ASN A 38 2.77 5.59 8.15
C ASN A 38 4.17 5.19 8.63
N GLU A 39 4.48 3.89 8.69
CA GLU A 39 5.83 3.38 9.01
C GLU A 39 6.89 3.87 8.00
N LEU A 40 6.50 3.99 6.73
CA LEU A 40 7.33 4.52 5.65
C LEU A 40 7.49 6.06 5.68
N GLY A 41 6.79 6.78 6.55
CA GLY A 41 6.71 8.24 6.51
C GLY A 41 5.93 8.80 5.31
N LEU A 42 5.22 7.94 4.57
CA LEU A 42 4.39 8.28 3.40
C LEU A 42 2.92 8.38 3.79
N ARG A 43 2.61 9.21 4.80
CA ARG A 43 1.27 9.27 5.39
C ARG A 43 0.19 9.52 4.33
N ILE A 44 -0.70 8.53 4.13
CA ILE A 44 -1.93 8.71 3.36
C ILE A 44 -3.02 9.22 4.31
N ASP A 45 -3.71 10.30 3.93
CA ASP A 45 -4.80 10.84 4.71
C ASP A 45 -5.99 9.86 4.76
N ARG A 46 -6.48 9.64 5.98
CA ARG A 46 -7.65 8.80 6.27
C ARG A 46 -8.93 9.59 6.00
N ASN A 47 -9.23 9.80 4.72
CA ASN A 47 -10.48 10.42 4.26
C ASN A 47 -11.31 9.44 3.42
N GLY A 48 -12.58 9.78 3.17
CA GLY A 48 -13.50 8.91 2.43
C GLY A 48 -13.07 8.61 1.00
N HIS A 49 -12.40 9.55 0.33
CA HIS A 49 -11.91 9.36 -1.04
C HIS A 49 -10.77 8.34 -1.09
N ASN A 50 -9.70 8.57 -0.34
CA ASN A 50 -8.52 7.68 -0.28
C ASN A 50 -8.92 6.28 0.23
N SER A 51 -9.75 6.22 1.27
CA SER A 51 -10.24 4.95 1.81
C SER A 51 -11.02 4.16 0.76
N SER A 52 -11.88 4.84 0.01
CA SER A 52 -12.66 4.22 -1.07
C SER A 52 -11.77 3.67 -2.19
N GLU A 53 -10.77 4.42 -2.62
CA GLU A 53 -9.82 3.97 -3.65
C GLU A 53 -9.00 2.76 -3.19
N ILE A 54 -8.46 2.78 -1.96
CA ILE A 54 -7.72 1.64 -1.42
C ILE A 54 -8.63 0.41 -1.28
N LEU A 55 -9.84 0.58 -0.76
CA LEU A 55 -10.81 -0.51 -0.63
C LEU A 55 -11.20 -1.11 -1.99
N LYS A 56 -11.31 -0.31 -3.05
CA LYS A 56 -11.53 -0.82 -4.42
C LYS A 56 -10.38 -1.72 -4.86
N MET A 57 -9.12 -1.30 -4.63
CA MET A 57 -7.94 -2.10 -4.98
C MET A 57 -7.92 -3.44 -4.21
N LEU A 58 -8.24 -3.39 -2.92
CA LEU A 58 -8.32 -4.58 -2.06
C LEU A 58 -9.43 -5.54 -2.53
N LYS A 59 -10.64 -5.02 -2.81
CA LYS A 59 -11.77 -5.81 -3.34
C LYS A 59 -11.43 -6.47 -4.68
N ASN A 60 -10.72 -5.76 -5.54
CA ASN A 60 -10.24 -6.26 -6.84
C ASN A 60 -9.07 -7.25 -6.72
N LYS A 61 -8.61 -7.55 -5.50
CA LYS A 61 -7.48 -8.44 -5.22
C LYS A 61 -6.20 -8.01 -5.93
N GLU A 62 -5.98 -6.71 -6.08
CA GLU A 62 -4.81 -6.16 -6.76
C GLU A 62 -3.51 -6.49 -6.02
N TYR A 63 -3.58 -6.76 -4.71
CA TYR A 63 -2.47 -7.28 -3.90
C TYR A 63 -1.89 -8.62 -4.40
N LYS A 64 -2.56 -9.33 -5.32
CA LYS A 64 -1.97 -10.48 -6.03
C LYS A 64 -0.90 -10.07 -7.05
N LYS A 65 -0.85 -8.80 -7.42
CA LYS A 65 0.12 -8.18 -8.33
C LYS A 65 0.77 -6.99 -7.62
N TRP A 66 1.73 -7.29 -6.74
CA TRP A 66 2.35 -6.32 -5.83
C TRP A 66 2.89 -5.08 -6.54
N ASP A 67 3.55 -5.21 -7.69
CA ASP A 67 4.03 -4.06 -8.47
C ASP A 67 2.90 -3.08 -8.80
N THR A 68 1.80 -3.57 -9.37
CA THR A 68 0.64 -2.74 -9.74
C THR A 68 -0.01 -2.14 -8.50
N PHE A 69 -0.22 -2.95 -7.47
CA PHE A 69 -0.87 -2.52 -6.24
C PHE A 69 -0.11 -1.37 -5.58
N ILE A 70 1.20 -1.54 -5.39
CA ILE A 70 2.06 -0.54 -4.74
C ILE A 70 2.14 0.73 -5.59
N ILE A 71 2.27 0.63 -6.91
CA ILE A 71 2.27 1.80 -7.78
C ILE A 71 0.97 2.60 -7.64
N ARG A 72 -0.19 1.94 -7.55
CA ARG A 72 -1.47 2.63 -7.37
C ARG A 72 -1.63 3.24 -5.98
N LEU A 73 -1.14 2.58 -4.94
CA LEU A 73 -1.09 3.18 -3.59
C LEU A 73 -0.21 4.45 -3.58
N LEU A 74 0.94 4.43 -4.25
CA LEU A 74 1.78 5.61 -4.43
C LEU A 74 1.08 6.71 -5.25
N GLN A 75 0.21 6.36 -6.20
CA GLN A 75 -0.61 7.34 -6.93
C GLN A 75 -1.68 7.98 -6.04
N VAL A 76 -2.29 7.22 -5.11
CA VAL A 76 -3.20 7.77 -4.10
C VAL A 76 -2.45 8.74 -3.21
N TYR A 77 -1.30 8.33 -2.65
CA TYR A 77 -0.42 9.20 -1.88
C TYR A 77 0.01 10.46 -2.64
N LYS A 78 0.33 10.34 -3.94
CA LYS A 78 0.72 11.51 -4.75
C LYS A 78 -0.46 12.46 -4.99
N SER A 79 -1.66 11.93 -5.17
CA SER A 79 -2.84 12.74 -5.53
C SER A 79 -3.31 13.64 -4.40
N GLN A 80 -3.11 13.23 -3.14
CA GLN A 80 -3.42 14.06 -1.97
C GLN A 80 -2.43 15.20 -1.70
N LEU A 81 -1.24 15.19 -2.31
CA LEU A 81 -0.24 16.26 -2.16
C LEU A 81 -0.52 17.48 -3.06
N LYS A 82 -1.59 17.43 -3.86
CA LYS A 82 -2.05 18.50 -4.73
C LYS A 82 -3.15 19.28 -4.05
#